data_AF-A0AAW1JIK4-F1
#
_entry.id   AF-A0AAW1JIK4-F1
#
_cell.length_a   1.000
_cell.length_b   1.000
_cell.length_c   1.000
_cell.angle_alpha   90.00
_cell.angle_beta   90.00
_cell.angle_gamma   90.00
#
_symmetry.space_group_name_H-M   'P 1'
#
loop_
_entity.id
_entity.type
_entity.pdbx_description
1 polymer ?
#
loop_
_entity_poly.entity_id
_entity_poly.type
_entity_poly.pdbx_seq_one_letter_code
_entity_poly.pdbx_strand_id
1 'polypeptide(L)'
;MSLSPCLQSYYYRKMSLSPWFKSPFTDMTSAMLSHQWYGRCAKREMKMIDCLEAYGLDKGLEKCDALIEDFKECANSHKQLKRSAAMRYERQRQYWAGERSKEELYAPPPKIDSF
;
A
#
# COMPACT_ATOMS: atom_id res chain seq x y z
N MET A 1 26.88 -22.40 11.89
CA MET A 1 25.66 -22.80 11.17
C MET A 1 24.96 -21.54 10.69
N SER A 2 25.39 -21.02 9.55
CA SER A 2 24.79 -19.87 8.87
C SER A 2 23.57 -20.35 8.10
N LEU A 3 22.37 -20.04 8.61
CA LEU A 3 21.13 -20.30 7.89
C LEU A 3 21.07 -19.41 6.64
N SER A 4 20.71 -20.02 5.51
CA SER A 4 20.60 -19.37 4.21
C SER A 4 19.57 -18.23 4.23
N PRO A 5 19.87 -17.05 3.64
CA PRO A 5 19.00 -15.87 3.67
C PRO A 5 17.62 -16.06 3.01
N CYS A 6 17.42 -17.13 2.22
CA CYS A 6 16.10 -17.49 1.68
C CYS A 6 15.13 -18.06 2.72
N LEU A 7 15.61 -18.75 3.75
CA LEU A 7 14.72 -19.40 4.75
C LEU A 7 14.23 -18.40 5.82
N GLN A 8 14.91 -17.26 5.98
CA GLN A 8 14.50 -16.20 6.90
C GLN A 8 13.21 -15.49 6.42
N SER A 9 12.96 -15.44 5.11
CA SER A 9 11.80 -14.75 4.52
C SER A 9 10.50 -15.55 4.67
N TYR A 10 10.56 -16.88 4.71
CA TYR A 10 9.39 -17.74 4.88
C TYR A 10 8.87 -17.78 6.32
N TYR A 11 9.69 -17.42 7.31
CA TYR A 11 9.37 -17.65 8.73
C TYR A 11 8.68 -16.46 9.43
N TYR A 12 8.50 -15.31 8.77
CA TYR A 12 8.01 -14.08 9.41
C TYR A 12 6.86 -13.36 8.67
N ARG A 13 5.92 -14.11 8.09
CA ARG A 13 4.62 -13.59 7.63
C ARG A 13 3.45 -14.18 8.42
N LYS A 14 3.52 -14.16 9.76
CA LYS A 14 2.35 -14.46 10.61
C LYS A 14 1.40 -13.27 10.64
N MET A 15 0.51 -13.20 9.67
CA MET A 15 -0.66 -12.31 9.71
C MET A 15 -1.77 -13.04 10.47
N SER A 16 -2.09 -12.63 11.71
CA SER A 16 -3.28 -13.16 12.41
C SER A 16 -4.47 -12.26 12.08
N LEU A 17 -5.45 -12.78 11.34
CA LEU A 17 -6.67 -12.03 10.98
C LEU A 17 -7.59 -11.77 12.17
N SER A 18 -7.46 -12.54 13.25
CA SER A 18 -8.19 -12.31 14.49
C SER A 18 -7.25 -11.91 15.63
N PRO A 19 -7.70 -11.05 16.57
CA PRO A 19 -7.00 -10.83 17.82
C PRO A 19 -6.72 -12.16 18.52
N TRP A 20 -5.51 -12.33 19.04
CA TRP A 20 -5.14 -13.53 19.81
C TRP A 20 -6.01 -13.68 21.06
N PHE A 21 -6.44 -12.56 21.65
CA PHE A 21 -7.33 -12.52 22.80
C PHE A 21 -8.65 -11.86 22.40
N LYS A 22 -9.75 -12.63 22.42
CA LYS A 22 -11.09 -12.12 22.13
C LYS A 22 -11.74 -11.61 23.41
N SER A 23 -12.03 -10.33 23.45
CA SER A 23 -12.82 -9.64 24.48
C SER A 23 -13.78 -8.62 23.84
N PRO A 24 -14.84 -8.19 24.55
CA PRO A 24 -15.73 -7.14 24.06
C PRO A 24 -14.98 -5.86 23.66
N PHE A 25 -13.90 -5.53 24.38
CA PHE A 25 -13.05 -4.39 24.04
C PHE A 25 -12.30 -4.60 22.73
N THR A 26 -11.74 -5.79 22.49
CA THR A 26 -11.03 -6.08 21.23
C THR A 26 -11.96 -6.07 20.03
N ASP A 27 -13.22 -6.51 20.21
CA ASP A 27 -14.24 -6.53 19.16
C ASP A 27 -14.67 -5.10 18.78
N MET A 28 -14.88 -4.23 19.78
CA MET A 28 -15.16 -2.81 19.57
C MET A 28 -14.00 -2.08 18.86
N THR A 29 -12.76 -2.36 19.23
CA THR A 29 -11.59 -1.71 18.58
C THR A 29 -11.23 -2.31 17.22
N SER A 30 -11.76 -3.49 16.86
CA SER A 30 -11.48 -4.13 15.57
C SER A 30 -11.97 -3.28 14.39
N ALA A 31 -13.05 -2.52 14.60
CA ALA A 31 -13.59 -1.56 13.65
C ALA A 31 -12.67 -0.35 13.38
N MET A 32 -11.74 -0.03 14.30
CA MET A 32 -10.79 1.08 14.14
C MET A 32 -9.59 0.71 13.26
N LEU A 33 -9.27 -0.58 13.19
CA LEU A 33 -8.17 -1.10 12.37
C LEU A 33 -8.60 -1.43 10.93
N SER A 34 -9.90 -1.52 10.67
CA SER A 34 -10.43 -1.71 9.32
C SER A 34 -10.61 -0.37 8.61
N HIS A 35 -10.39 -0.34 7.30
CA HIS A 35 -10.65 0.85 6.49
C HIS A 35 -12.11 0.94 6.02
N GLN A 36 -13.01 0.16 6.61
CA GLN A 36 -14.41 0.03 6.21
C GLN A 36 -15.26 1.27 6.55
N TRP A 37 -14.89 2.04 7.58
CA TRP A 37 -15.70 3.15 8.06
C TRP A 37 -15.56 4.45 7.24
N TYR A 38 -14.41 4.69 6.63
CA TYR A 38 -14.09 5.96 5.96
C TYR A 38 -13.29 5.80 4.65
N GLY A 39 -13.10 4.57 4.17
CA GLY A 39 -11.91 4.26 3.37
C GLY A 39 -12.01 4.46 1.86
N ARG A 40 -11.14 5.32 1.34
CA ARG A 40 -10.57 5.23 -0.02
C ARG A 40 -10.10 3.81 -0.37
N CYS A 41 -9.69 3.04 0.64
CA CYS A 41 -9.14 1.69 0.52
C CYS A 41 -10.13 0.54 0.80
N ALA A 42 -11.37 0.82 1.22
CA ALA A 42 -12.37 -0.20 1.57
C ALA A 42 -12.59 -1.25 0.46
N LYS A 43 -12.65 -0.82 -0.80
CA LYS A 43 -12.81 -1.75 -1.95
C LYS A 43 -11.62 -2.71 -2.13
N ARG A 44 -10.41 -2.29 -1.77
CA ARG A 44 -9.20 -3.13 -1.87
C ARG A 44 -9.13 -4.09 -0.69
N GLU A 45 -9.50 -3.60 0.50
CA GLU A 45 -9.63 -4.41 1.71
C GLU A 45 -10.64 -5.55 1.51
N MET A 46 -11.83 -5.25 0.98
CA MET A 46 -12.84 -6.28 0.72
C MET A 46 -12.35 -7.36 -0.23
N LYS A 47 -11.73 -6.98 -1.37
CA LYS A 47 -11.16 -7.97 -2.30
C LYS A 47 -10.10 -8.86 -1.67
N MET A 48 -9.26 -8.28 -0.80
CA MET A 48 -8.26 -9.04 -0.06
C MET A 48 -8.92 -10.03 0.90
N ILE A 49 -9.93 -9.59 1.67
CA ILE A 49 -10.67 -10.43 2.60
C ILE A 49 -11.39 -11.57 1.87
N ASP A 50 -12.09 -11.29 0.77
CA ASP A 50 -12.81 -12.30 -0.02
C ASP A 50 -11.87 -13.41 -0.52
N CYS A 51 -10.66 -13.03 -0.95
CA CYS A 51 -9.65 -13.99 -1.38
C CYS A 51 -9.11 -14.83 -0.19
N LEU A 52 -8.86 -14.19 0.95
CA LEU A 52 -8.39 -14.89 2.15
C LEU A 52 -9.46 -15.83 2.73
N GLU A 53 -10.73 -15.48 2.61
CA GLU A 53 -11.86 -16.34 2.98
C GLU A 53 -11.95 -17.57 2.07
N ALA A 54 -11.76 -17.40 0.75
CA ALA A 54 -11.82 -18.50 -0.20
C ALA A 54 -10.69 -19.53 -0.04
N TYR A 55 -9.46 -19.08 0.27
CA TYR A 55 -8.28 -19.96 0.34
C TYR A 55 -7.84 -20.33 1.77
N GLY A 56 -8.33 -19.63 2.78
CA GLY A 56 -7.84 -19.69 4.15
C GLY A 56 -6.49 -18.98 4.33
N LEU A 57 -6.03 -18.85 5.57
CA LEU A 57 -4.86 -18.02 5.91
C LEU A 57 -3.57 -18.50 5.22
N ASP A 58 -3.23 -19.78 5.37
CA ASP A 58 -1.91 -20.29 4.95
C ASP A 58 -1.73 -20.24 3.43
N LYS A 59 -2.73 -20.71 2.67
CA LYS A 59 -2.71 -20.67 1.20
C LYS A 59 -3.02 -19.28 0.66
N GLY A 60 -3.82 -18.51 1.38
CA GLY A 60 -4.21 -17.15 1.00
C GLY A 60 -3.02 -16.19 1.01
N LEU A 61 -2.03 -16.37 1.89
CA LEU A 61 -0.83 -15.53 1.88
C LEU A 61 -0.01 -15.63 0.59
N GLU A 62 -0.01 -16.80 -0.06
CA GLU A 62 0.67 -17.02 -1.35
C GLU A 62 -0.24 -16.68 -2.53
N LYS A 63 -1.51 -17.12 -2.49
CA LYS A 63 -2.45 -16.96 -3.61
C LYS A 63 -3.01 -15.55 -3.73
N CYS A 64 -3.19 -14.86 -2.62
CA CYS A 64 -3.76 -13.51 -2.56
C CYS A 64 -2.69 -12.41 -2.44
N ASP A 65 -1.41 -12.72 -2.68
CA ASP A 65 -0.32 -11.78 -2.41
C ASP A 65 -0.46 -10.45 -3.17
N ALA A 66 -0.89 -10.49 -4.43
CA ALA A 66 -1.17 -9.29 -5.21
C ALA A 66 -2.25 -8.38 -4.57
N LEU A 67 -3.32 -8.97 -4.02
CA LEU A 67 -4.39 -8.22 -3.37
C LEU A 67 -3.94 -7.66 -2.01
N ILE A 68 -3.11 -8.41 -1.29
CA ILE A 68 -2.47 -7.97 -0.04
C ILE A 68 -1.54 -6.79 -0.33
N GLU A 69 -0.74 -6.86 -1.39
CA GLU A 69 0.13 -5.76 -1.81
C GLU A 69 -0.65 -4.52 -2.22
N ASP A 70 -1.75 -4.67 -2.97
CA ASP A 70 -2.59 -3.55 -3.39
C ASP A 70 -3.25 -2.85 -2.20
N PHE A 71 -3.72 -3.62 -1.22
CA PHE A 71 -4.25 -3.07 0.02
C PHE A 71 -3.16 -2.32 0.81
N LYS A 72 -1.97 -2.90 0.96
CA LYS A 72 -0.82 -2.25 1.61
C LYS A 72 -0.36 -0.99 0.89
N GLU A 73 -0.41 -0.99 -0.44
CA GLU A 73 -0.11 0.18 -1.26
C GLU A 73 -1.12 1.27 -0.99
N CYS A 74 -2.42 0.95 -0.99
CA CYS A 74 -3.46 1.94 -0.73
C CYS A 74 -3.34 2.54 0.68
N ALA A 75 -3.06 1.73 1.70
CA ALA A 75 -2.93 2.17 3.08
C ALA A 75 -1.70 3.07 3.30
N ASN A 76 -0.56 2.75 2.69
CA ASN A 76 0.71 3.47 2.94
C ASN A 76 1.08 4.48 1.85
N SER A 77 0.45 4.41 0.66
CA SER A 77 0.77 5.20 -0.54
C SER A 77 2.25 5.17 -0.95
N HIS A 78 2.98 4.12 -0.57
CA HIS A 78 4.44 4.08 -0.68
C HIS A 78 4.93 4.06 -2.14
N LYS A 79 4.29 3.25 -3.02
CA LYS A 79 4.64 3.19 -4.45
C LYS A 79 4.31 4.53 -5.13
N GLN A 80 3.14 5.11 -4.83
CA GLN A 80 2.73 6.42 -5.34
C GLN A 80 3.71 7.55 -4.95
N LEU A 81 4.14 7.60 -3.69
CA LEU A 81 5.07 8.62 -3.20
C LEU A 81 6.45 8.47 -3.85
N LYS A 82 6.98 7.25 -3.96
CA LYS A 82 8.24 6.98 -4.64
C LYS A 82 8.20 7.38 -6.11
N ARG A 83 7.11 7.05 -6.81
CA ARG A 83 6.90 7.45 -8.20
C ARG A 83 6.92 8.98 -8.33
N SER A 84 6.18 9.67 -7.46
CA SER A 84 6.09 11.13 -7.46
C SER A 84 7.45 11.77 -7.17
N ALA A 85 8.22 11.21 -6.25
CA ALA A 85 9.57 11.67 -5.94
C ALA A 85 10.52 11.48 -7.14
N ALA A 86 10.53 10.29 -7.75
CA ALA A 86 11.36 10.01 -8.93
C ALA A 86 11.07 10.98 -10.09
N MET A 87 9.79 11.23 -10.40
CA MET A 87 9.37 12.20 -11.41
C MET A 87 9.78 13.64 -11.07
N ARG A 88 9.93 13.99 -9.78
CA ARG A 88 10.43 15.31 -9.37
C ARG A 88 11.94 15.39 -9.51
N TYR A 89 12.67 14.34 -9.15
CA TYR A 89 14.12 14.28 -9.27
C TYR A 89 14.58 14.37 -10.73
N GLU A 90 13.95 13.60 -11.64
CA GLU A 90 14.28 13.69 -13.07
C GLU A 90 14.01 15.08 -13.65
N ARG A 91 12.92 15.75 -13.24
CA ARG A 91 12.66 17.12 -13.68
C ARG A 91 13.72 18.11 -13.21
N GLN A 92 14.17 17.99 -11.96
CA GLN A 92 15.24 18.85 -11.45
C GLN A 92 16.57 18.57 -12.14
N ARG A 93 16.87 17.29 -12.43
CA ARG A 93 18.03 16.90 -13.22
C ARG A 93 18.01 17.54 -14.61
N GLN A 94 16.90 17.46 -15.34
CA GLN A 94 16.73 18.08 -16.67
C GLN A 94 16.92 19.60 -16.61
N TYR A 95 16.42 20.25 -15.56
CA TYR A 95 16.59 21.69 -15.34
C TYR A 95 18.05 22.06 -15.09
N TRP A 96 18.78 21.31 -14.25
CA TRP A 96 20.20 21.56 -13.99
C TRP A 96 21.10 21.25 -15.19
N ALA A 97 20.73 20.28 -16.02
CA ALA A 97 21.41 19.97 -17.28
C ALA A 97 21.14 21.01 -18.38
N GLY A 98 20.18 21.91 -18.20
CA GLY A 98 19.77 22.90 -19.20
C GLY A 98 18.89 22.33 -20.32
N GLU A 99 18.46 21.07 -20.23
CA GLU A 99 17.55 20.43 -21.19
C GLU A 99 16.13 21.00 -21.12
N ARG A 100 15.77 21.63 -19.99
CA ARG A 100 14.43 22.16 -19.70
C ARG A 100 14.50 23.58 -19.17
N SER A 101 13.64 24.46 -19.69
CA SER A 101 13.56 25.86 -19.25
C SER A 101 12.91 25.99 -17.86
N LYS A 102 13.15 27.12 -17.18
CA LYS A 102 12.56 27.41 -15.86
C LYS A 102 11.02 27.49 -15.90
N GLU A 103 10.49 27.98 -17.01
CA GLU A 103 9.04 28.14 -17.24
C GLU A 103 8.34 26.78 -17.39
N GLU A 104 9.03 25.79 -17.98
CA GLU A 104 8.48 24.45 -18.19
C GLU A 104 8.68 23.51 -17.00
N LEU A 105 9.34 23.93 -15.90
CA LEU A 105 9.69 23.07 -14.77
C LEU A 105 8.47 22.37 -14.13
N TYR A 106 7.33 23.05 -14.13
CA TYR A 106 6.04 22.54 -13.68
C TYR A 106 4.98 22.75 -14.75
N ALA A 107 3.95 21.89 -14.75
CA ALA A 107 2.78 22.11 -15.58
C ALA A 107 2.13 23.44 -15.20
N PRO A 108 1.56 24.18 -16.17
CA PRO A 108 0.82 25.40 -15.85
C PRO A 108 -0.30 25.07 -14.86
N PRO A 109 -0.62 26.00 -13.95
CA PRO A 109 -1.75 25.80 -13.05
C PRO A 109 -3.02 25.58 -13.88
N PRO A 110 -3.95 24.75 -13.39
CA PRO A 110 -5.22 24.57 -14.06
C PRO A 110 -5.95 25.93 -14.13
N LYS A 111 -6.79 26.14 -15.14
CA LYS A 111 -7.55 27.39 -15.28
C LYS A 111 -8.40 27.61 -14.03
N ILE A 112 -8.53 28.87 -13.62
CA ILE A 112 -9.54 29.27 -12.63
C ILE A 112 -10.89 28.80 -13.20
N ASP A 113 -11.67 28.06 -12.40
CA ASP A 113 -12.94 27.38 -12.74
C ASP A 113 -12.86 25.98 -13.39
N SER A 114 -11.81 25.21 -13.13
CA SER A 114 -11.65 23.83 -13.67
C SER A 114 -12.17 22.70 -12.75
N PHE A 115 -13.16 22.98 -11.90
CA PHE A 115 -13.81 21.99 -11.03
C PHE A 115 -14.88 21.17 -11.75
#